data_AF-A0A9X4QN30-F1
#
_entry.id   AF-A0A9X4QN30-F1
#
_cell.length_a   1.000
_cell.length_b   1.000
_cell.length_c   1.000
_cell.angle_alpha   90.00
_cell.angle_beta   90.00
_cell.angle_gamma   90.00
#
_symmetry.space_group_name_H-M   'P 1'
#
loop_
_entity.id
_entity.type
_entity.pdbx_description
1 polymer ?
#
loop_
_entity_poly.entity_id
_entity_poly.type
_entity_poly.pdbx_seq_one_letter_code
_entity_poly.pdbx_strand_id
1 'polypeptide(L)'
;MPTIEELKAKLNDLSVQIQEGLNANDIPKVARLQQEYGDVQAQINLANQETIIAEATSEESNVSISVAGFNVDFRAVTSSEANYQALAIAYQLEKMEIDDAHEAKLQAAKQQAEQLRRELDEARADLSDVRGKLEVAANTITDLEIERDKYKTEAETAKAQATGSDTKRLPSNVDGGAALAKAIAAANAEKQAIYNVVESGMHSTALDALTDEPIEFLTIYKGKYRVVTPEEAARFQEERKSQEAAAAEVPASDSVVEESSESLAPPEVPQFQYDETTDAQPTDGLAEGNMGEQTEGTAVAPVTREEFEALKARVDRMESGQAAA
;
A
#
# COMPACT_ATOMS: atom_id res chain seq x y z
N MET A 1 -2.79 -2.73 -61.23
CA MET A 1 -2.58 -3.14 -59.83
C MET A 1 -3.93 -3.04 -59.12
N PRO A 2 -4.22 -3.93 -58.15
CA PRO A 2 -5.42 -3.78 -57.33
C PRO A 2 -5.40 -2.42 -56.62
N THR A 3 -6.57 -1.80 -56.44
CA THR A 3 -6.68 -0.52 -55.74
C THR A 3 -6.53 -0.70 -54.23
N ILE A 4 -6.21 0.38 -53.50
CA ILE A 4 -6.13 0.34 -52.02
C ILE A 4 -7.47 -0.12 -51.41
N GLU A 5 -8.60 0.25 -52.01
CA GLU A 5 -9.92 -0.22 -51.57
C GLU A 5 -10.13 -1.72 -51.80
N GLU A 6 -9.70 -2.24 -52.95
CA GLU A 6 -9.74 -3.68 -53.25
C GLU A 6 -8.86 -4.49 -52.29
N LEU A 7 -7.68 -3.97 -51.94
CA LEU A 7 -6.79 -4.61 -50.97
C LEU A 7 -7.36 -4.58 -49.55
N LYS A 8 -8.00 -3.48 -49.12
CA LYS A 8 -8.70 -3.39 -47.83
C LYS A 8 -9.90 -4.35 -47.76
N ALA A 9 -10.65 -4.47 -48.85
CA ALA A 9 -11.75 -5.43 -48.94
C ALA A 9 -11.23 -6.87 -48.80
N LYS A 10 -10.11 -7.20 -49.47
CA LYS A 10 -9.46 -8.52 -49.35
C LYS A 10 -8.92 -8.80 -47.94
N LEU A 11 -8.39 -7.78 -47.26
CA LEU A 11 -7.92 -7.90 -45.88
C LEU A 11 -9.07 -8.22 -44.91
N ASN A 12 -10.22 -7.56 -45.08
CA ASN A 12 -11.42 -7.84 -44.28
C ASN A 12 -11.94 -9.27 -44.53
N ASP A 13 -11.99 -9.72 -45.78
CA ASP A 13 -12.40 -11.08 -46.14
C ASP A 13 -11.46 -12.15 -45.53
N LEU A 14 -10.14 -11.93 -45.60
CA LEU A 14 -9.14 -12.79 -44.96
C LEU A 14 -9.31 -12.85 -43.44
N SER A 15 -9.62 -11.72 -42.79
CA SER A 15 -9.89 -11.67 -41.35
C SER A 15 -11.09 -12.55 -40.96
N VAL A 16 -12.16 -12.51 -41.75
CA VAL A 16 -13.35 -13.34 -41.54
C VAL A 16 -13.00 -14.82 -41.70
N GLN A 17 -12.26 -15.18 -42.74
CA GLN A 17 -11.86 -16.57 -43.02
C GLN A 17 -10.88 -17.14 -41.98
N ILE A 18 -10.01 -16.31 -41.39
CA ILE A 18 -9.13 -16.71 -40.28
C ILE A 18 -9.99 -17.08 -39.06
N GLN A 19 -10.99 -16.27 -38.75
CA GLN A 19 -11.87 -16.50 -37.61
C GLN A 19 -12.74 -17.75 -37.80
N GLU A 20 -13.22 -17.99 -39.02
CA GLU A 20 -13.91 -19.25 -39.38
C GLU A 20 -12.97 -20.47 -39.27
N GLY A 21 -11.71 -20.34 -39.70
CA GLY A 21 -10.71 -21.41 -39.58
C GLY A 21 -10.36 -21.74 -38.12
N LEU A 22 -10.28 -20.72 -37.26
CA LEU A 22 -10.08 -20.89 -35.81
C LEU A 22 -11.28 -21.62 -35.17
N ASN A 23 -12.50 -21.24 -35.51
CA ASN A 23 -13.71 -21.90 -35.03
C ASN A 23 -13.80 -23.37 -35.49
N ALA A 24 -13.22 -23.70 -36.64
CA ALA A 24 -13.15 -25.05 -37.19
C ALA A 24 -11.93 -25.87 -36.70
N ASN A 25 -11.05 -25.31 -35.86
CA ASN A 25 -9.77 -25.90 -35.44
C ASN A 25 -8.86 -26.34 -36.62
N ASP A 26 -8.96 -25.67 -37.78
CA ASP A 26 -8.14 -25.95 -38.97
C ASP A 26 -6.85 -25.12 -38.93
N ILE A 27 -5.93 -25.53 -38.05
CA ILE A 27 -4.66 -24.83 -37.80
C ILE A 27 -3.84 -24.59 -39.08
N PRO A 28 -3.69 -25.57 -40.01
CA PRO A 28 -2.96 -25.35 -41.26
C PRO A 28 -3.59 -24.28 -42.15
N LYS A 29 -4.92 -24.23 -42.23
CA LYS A 29 -5.64 -23.21 -43.01
C LYS A 29 -5.48 -21.83 -42.38
N VAL A 30 -5.57 -21.72 -41.05
CA VAL A 30 -5.36 -20.47 -40.31
C VAL A 30 -3.95 -19.92 -40.56
N ALA A 31 -2.91 -20.76 -40.50
CA ALA A 31 -1.53 -20.33 -40.74
C ALA A 31 -1.34 -19.77 -42.16
N ARG A 32 -1.93 -20.40 -43.18
CA ARG A 32 -1.87 -19.93 -44.57
C ARG A 32 -2.60 -18.59 -44.74
N LEU A 33 -3.79 -18.44 -44.14
CA LEU A 33 -4.57 -17.22 -44.21
C LEU A 33 -3.90 -16.06 -43.46
N GLN A 34 -3.25 -16.33 -42.33
CA GLN A 34 -2.43 -15.34 -41.60
C GLN A 34 -1.24 -14.85 -42.43
N GLN A 35 -0.59 -15.75 -43.18
CA GLN A 35 0.47 -15.37 -44.10
C GLN A 35 -0.07 -14.47 -45.23
N GLU A 36 -1.19 -14.86 -45.86
CA GLU A 36 -1.81 -14.05 -46.92
C GLU A 36 -2.29 -12.69 -46.40
N TYR A 37 -2.78 -12.62 -45.16
CA TYR A 37 -3.14 -11.37 -44.48
C TYR A 37 -1.92 -10.45 -44.34
N GLY A 38 -0.77 -10.98 -43.93
CA GLY A 38 0.49 -10.24 -43.84
C GLY A 38 0.97 -9.71 -45.19
N ASP A 39 0.89 -10.52 -46.25
CA ASP A 39 1.29 -10.14 -47.60
C ASP A 39 0.40 -9.01 -48.16
N VAL A 40 -0.92 -9.09 -47.94
CA VAL A 40 -1.88 -8.04 -48.36
C VAL A 40 -1.64 -6.75 -47.57
N GLN A 41 -1.37 -6.83 -46.26
CA GLN A 41 -1.04 -5.66 -45.45
C GLN A 41 0.24 -4.96 -45.93
N ALA A 42 1.25 -5.72 -46.32
CA ALA A 42 2.49 -5.18 -46.90
C ALA A 42 2.23 -4.47 -48.24
N GLN A 43 1.37 -5.02 -49.10
CA GLN A 43 0.97 -4.38 -50.36
C GLN A 43 0.19 -3.08 -50.14
N ILE A 44 -0.67 -3.01 -49.13
CA ILE A 44 -1.36 -1.76 -48.76
C ILE A 44 -0.35 -0.70 -48.35
N ASN A 45 0.64 -1.05 -47.52
CA ASN A 45 1.67 -0.12 -47.07
C ASN A 45 2.51 0.41 -48.23
N LEU A 46 2.88 -0.46 -49.18
CA LEU A 46 3.61 -0.08 -50.38
C LEU A 46 2.79 0.84 -51.29
N ALA A 47 1.52 0.50 -51.57
CA ALA A 47 0.64 1.33 -52.39
C ALA A 47 0.38 2.71 -51.78
N ASN A 48 0.28 2.80 -50.45
CA ASN A 48 0.18 4.08 -49.75
C ASN A 48 1.48 4.91 -49.92
N GLN A 49 2.65 4.28 -49.80
CA GLN A 49 3.93 4.96 -50.04
C GLN A 49 4.08 5.44 -51.49
N GLU A 50 3.71 4.63 -52.47
CA GLU A 50 3.73 5.01 -53.88
C GLU A 50 2.78 6.19 -54.17
N THR A 51 1.61 6.22 -53.52
CA THR A 51 0.67 7.34 -53.63
C THR A 51 1.26 8.62 -53.03
N ILE A 52 1.86 8.53 -51.84
CA ILE A 52 2.53 9.66 -51.17
C ILE A 52 3.70 10.19 -52.03
N ILE A 53 4.51 9.30 -52.61
CA ILE A 53 5.63 9.67 -53.47
C ILE A 53 5.14 10.33 -54.76
N ALA A 54 4.06 9.81 -55.37
CA ALA A 54 3.46 10.38 -56.57
C ALA A 54 2.83 11.76 -56.32
N GLU A 55 2.19 11.96 -55.17
CA GLU A 55 1.69 13.27 -54.72
C GLU A 55 2.85 14.25 -54.49
N ALA A 56 3.91 13.83 -53.81
CA ALA A 56 5.09 14.65 -53.57
C ALA A 56 5.82 15.07 -54.87
N THR A 57 5.92 14.17 -55.85
CA THR A 57 6.53 14.50 -57.17
C THR A 57 5.61 15.34 -58.06
N SER A 58 4.29 15.27 -57.88
CA SER A 58 3.35 16.18 -58.54
C SER A 58 3.47 17.61 -58.00
N GLU A 59 3.66 17.78 -56.69
CA GLU A 59 3.84 19.10 -56.03
C GLU A 59 5.11 19.84 -56.48
N GLU A 60 6.17 19.14 -56.88
CA GLU A 60 7.41 19.77 -57.37
C GLU A 60 7.24 20.48 -58.74
N SER A 61 6.17 20.18 -59.49
CA SER A 61 5.99 20.72 -60.85
C SER A 61 5.12 21.98 -60.93
N ASN A 62 4.31 22.27 -59.91
CA ASN A 62 3.48 23.48 -59.81
C ASN A 62 3.35 23.89 -58.33
N VAL A 63 4.16 24.84 -57.89
CA VAL A 63 4.04 25.38 -56.52
C VAL A 63 2.78 26.24 -56.45
N SER A 64 1.78 25.74 -55.75
CA SER A 64 0.53 26.46 -55.49
C SER A 64 0.18 26.39 -54.00
N ILE A 65 -0.45 27.44 -53.49
CA ILE A 65 -0.92 27.50 -52.11
C ILE A 65 -2.44 27.59 -52.08
N SER A 66 -3.07 26.95 -51.11
CA SER A 66 -4.50 27.11 -50.87
C SER A 66 -4.73 28.26 -49.90
N VAL A 67 -5.30 29.36 -50.37
CA VAL A 67 -5.67 30.51 -49.54
C VAL A 67 -7.18 30.62 -49.51
N ALA A 68 -7.78 30.45 -48.32
CA ALA A 68 -9.24 30.49 -48.12
C ALA A 68 -10.03 29.55 -49.07
N GLY A 69 -9.46 28.38 -49.41
CA GLY A 69 -10.06 27.39 -50.29
C GLY A 69 -9.81 27.62 -51.80
N PHE A 70 -9.04 28.62 -52.17
CA PHE A 70 -8.60 28.85 -53.56
C PHE A 70 -7.15 28.42 -53.75
N ASN A 71 -6.89 27.60 -54.77
CA ASN A 71 -5.52 27.25 -55.15
C ASN A 71 -4.92 28.37 -56.00
N VAL A 72 -3.89 29.02 -55.47
CA VAL A 72 -3.13 30.08 -56.15
C VAL A 72 -1.84 29.49 -56.67
N ASP A 73 -1.74 29.36 -57.98
CA ASP A 73 -0.49 29.00 -58.66
C ASP A 73 0.48 30.20 -58.66
N PHE A 74 1.68 30.00 -58.12
CA PHE A 74 2.72 31.02 -58.07
C PHE A 74 3.09 31.56 -59.44
N ARG A 75 2.99 30.73 -60.49
CA ARG A 75 3.26 31.12 -61.87
C ARG A 75 2.19 32.05 -62.45
N ALA A 76 0.96 31.95 -61.96
CA ALA A 76 -0.15 32.80 -62.40
C ALA A 76 -0.09 34.20 -61.77
N VAL A 77 0.57 34.36 -60.61
CA VAL A 77 0.65 35.62 -59.87
C VAL A 77 2.00 36.34 -60.02
N THR A 78 2.99 35.70 -60.63
CA THR A 78 4.31 36.31 -60.87
C THR A 78 4.54 36.50 -62.37
N SER A 79 4.85 37.73 -62.79
CA SER A 79 5.10 38.06 -64.20
C SER A 79 6.56 37.89 -64.63
N SER A 80 7.45 37.56 -63.69
CA SER A 80 8.89 37.39 -63.90
C SER A 80 9.35 36.06 -63.33
N GLU A 81 10.12 35.31 -64.12
CA GLU A 81 10.70 34.02 -63.72
C GLU A 81 11.57 34.14 -62.46
N ALA A 82 12.29 35.25 -62.29
CA ALA A 82 13.08 35.51 -61.08
C ALA A 82 12.20 35.64 -59.82
N ASN A 83 11.01 36.23 -59.95
CA ASN A 83 10.07 36.38 -58.85
C ASN A 83 9.37 35.05 -58.53
N TYR A 84 9.05 34.25 -59.56
CA TYR A 84 8.52 32.90 -59.38
C TYR A 84 9.50 32.03 -58.58
N GLN A 85 10.78 32.01 -58.99
CA GLN A 85 11.81 31.21 -58.33
C GLN A 85 12.04 31.68 -56.88
N ALA A 86 12.06 32.99 -56.63
CA ALA A 86 12.19 33.51 -55.28
C ALA A 86 11.01 33.10 -54.37
N LEU A 87 9.78 33.14 -54.89
CA LEU A 87 8.58 32.76 -54.15
C LEU A 87 8.51 31.24 -53.91
N ALA A 88 8.89 30.44 -54.91
CA ALA A 88 8.96 28.99 -54.78
C ALA A 88 9.99 28.56 -53.72
N ILE A 89 11.19 29.18 -53.71
CA ILE A 89 12.22 28.92 -52.71
C ILE A 89 11.73 29.33 -51.31
N ALA A 90 11.13 30.52 -51.17
CA ALA A 90 10.62 31.00 -49.88
C ALA A 90 9.54 30.07 -49.31
N TYR A 91 8.62 29.60 -50.16
CA TYR A 91 7.59 28.65 -49.76
C TYR A 91 8.16 27.29 -49.35
N GLN A 92 9.13 26.77 -50.09
CA GLN A 92 9.79 25.51 -49.73
C GLN A 92 10.51 25.61 -48.38
N LEU A 93 11.19 26.73 -48.12
CA LEU A 93 11.84 26.99 -46.84
C LEU A 93 10.82 27.04 -45.69
N GLU A 94 9.71 27.77 -45.87
CA GLU A 94 8.65 27.86 -44.85
C GLU A 94 8.00 26.50 -44.59
N LYS A 95 7.74 25.70 -45.65
CA LYS A 95 7.22 24.34 -45.51
C LYS A 95 8.18 23.44 -44.73
N MET A 96 9.49 23.50 -45.02
CA MET A 96 10.50 22.76 -44.27
C MET A 96 10.53 23.18 -42.79
N GLU A 97 10.49 24.47 -42.47
CA GLU A 97 10.46 24.94 -41.09
C GLU A 97 9.21 24.45 -40.33
N ILE A 98 8.06 24.43 -41.01
CA ILE A 98 6.81 23.89 -40.46
C ILE A 98 6.96 22.38 -40.22
N ASP A 99 7.47 21.62 -41.18
CA ASP A 99 7.68 20.19 -41.07
C ASP A 99 8.64 19.83 -39.93
N ASP A 100 9.77 20.54 -39.81
CA ASP A 100 10.73 20.39 -38.70
C ASP A 100 10.06 20.67 -37.34
N ALA A 101 9.23 21.73 -37.26
CA ALA A 101 8.50 22.06 -36.05
C ALA A 101 7.43 21.01 -35.70
N HIS A 102 6.77 20.42 -36.69
CA HIS A 102 5.84 19.31 -36.50
C HIS A 102 6.55 18.03 -36.06
N GLU A 103 7.70 17.71 -36.64
CA GLU A 103 8.51 16.57 -36.25
C GLU A 103 9.00 16.71 -34.80
N ALA A 104 9.49 17.89 -34.42
CA ALA A 104 9.91 18.17 -33.04
C ALA A 104 8.75 17.98 -32.05
N LYS A 105 7.55 18.49 -32.38
CA LYS A 105 6.34 18.28 -31.55
C LYS A 105 5.97 16.81 -31.45
N LEU A 106 6.07 16.05 -32.56
CA LEU A 106 5.77 14.63 -32.58
C LEU A 106 6.75 13.83 -31.73
N GLN A 107 8.05 14.15 -31.79
CA GLN A 107 9.07 13.51 -30.96
C GLN A 107 8.85 13.81 -29.47
N ALA A 108 8.54 15.06 -29.12
CA ALA A 108 8.20 15.45 -27.74
C ALA A 108 6.97 14.69 -27.22
N ALA A 109 5.92 14.58 -28.04
CA ALA A 109 4.71 13.83 -27.69
C ALA A 109 5.00 12.32 -27.50
N LYS A 110 5.86 11.73 -28.34
CA LYS A 110 6.29 10.33 -28.19
C LYS A 110 7.06 10.11 -26.89
N GLN A 111 8.01 10.99 -26.57
CA GLN A 111 8.76 10.92 -25.31
C GLN A 111 7.84 11.02 -24.09
N GLN A 112 6.87 11.95 -24.13
CA GLN A 112 5.87 12.08 -23.07
C GLN A 112 4.99 10.82 -22.92
N ALA A 113 4.57 10.23 -24.04
CA ALA A 113 3.80 8.98 -24.02
C ALA A 113 4.60 7.81 -23.45
N GLU A 114 5.89 7.70 -23.77
CA GLU A 114 6.78 6.70 -23.20
C GLU A 114 6.99 6.89 -21.70
N GLN A 115 7.15 8.14 -21.24
CA GLN A 115 7.27 8.45 -19.82
C GLN A 115 6.00 8.04 -19.06
N LEU A 116 4.82 8.47 -19.53
CA LEU A 116 3.54 8.09 -18.91
C LEU A 116 3.33 6.57 -18.89
N ARG A 117 3.83 5.86 -19.90
CA ARG A 117 3.77 4.39 -19.93
C ARG A 117 4.64 3.75 -18.84
N ARG A 118 5.84 4.28 -18.60
CA ARG A 118 6.71 3.81 -17.50
C ARG A 118 6.08 4.08 -16.14
N GLU A 119 5.53 5.27 -15.93
CA GLU A 119 4.84 5.63 -14.70
C GLU A 119 3.62 4.72 -14.44
N LEU A 120 2.87 4.36 -15.50
CA LEU A 120 1.77 3.40 -15.41
C LEU A 120 2.25 2.00 -14.99
N ASP A 121 3.36 1.52 -15.58
CA ASP A 121 3.90 0.20 -15.26
C ASP A 121 4.48 0.15 -13.84
N GLU A 122 5.11 1.22 -13.37
CA GLU A 122 5.57 1.37 -11.99
C GLU A 122 4.40 1.38 -11.00
N ALA A 123 3.36 2.19 -11.26
CA ALA A 123 2.17 2.22 -10.43
C ALA A 123 1.44 0.86 -10.36
N ARG A 124 1.49 0.07 -11.46
CA ARG A 124 0.95 -1.30 -11.47
C ARG A 124 1.77 -2.25 -10.60
N ALA A 125 3.09 -2.14 -10.62
CA ALA A 125 3.97 -2.93 -9.77
C ALA A 125 3.71 -2.61 -8.28
N ASP A 126 3.61 -1.33 -7.94
CA ASP A 126 3.28 -0.89 -6.57
C ASP A 126 1.91 -1.42 -6.11
N LEU A 127 0.91 -1.37 -6.98
CA LEU A 127 -0.43 -1.89 -6.67
C LEU A 127 -0.39 -3.41 -6.43
N SER A 128 0.42 -4.14 -7.20
CA SER A 128 0.63 -5.57 -7.00
C SER A 128 1.30 -5.87 -5.65
N ASP A 129 2.34 -5.10 -5.29
CA ASP A 129 3.04 -5.24 -4.01
C ASP A 129 2.10 -4.93 -2.82
N VAL A 130 1.35 -3.83 -2.90
CA VAL A 130 0.35 -3.45 -1.88
C VAL A 130 -0.72 -4.53 -1.74
N ARG A 131 -1.20 -5.12 -2.84
CA ARG A 131 -2.15 -6.25 -2.78
C ARG A 131 -1.55 -7.47 -2.08
N GLY A 132 -0.30 -7.82 -2.40
CA GLY A 132 0.39 -8.92 -1.72
C GLY A 132 0.54 -8.66 -0.22
N LYS A 133 0.93 -7.45 0.17
CA LYS A 133 1.00 -7.04 1.58
C LYS A 133 -0.36 -7.09 2.28
N LEU A 134 -1.43 -6.68 1.59
CA LEU A 134 -2.78 -6.74 2.12
C LEU A 134 -3.24 -8.18 2.36
N GLU A 135 -2.93 -9.10 1.45
CA GLU A 135 -3.24 -10.52 1.59
C GLU A 135 -2.49 -11.15 2.77
N VAL A 136 -1.19 -10.87 2.89
CA VAL A 136 -0.40 -11.30 4.05
C VAL A 136 -0.99 -10.74 5.35
N ALA A 137 -1.33 -9.46 5.38
CA ALA A 137 -1.96 -8.85 6.56
C ALA A 137 -3.31 -9.50 6.90
N ALA A 138 -4.15 -9.79 5.91
CA ALA A 138 -5.42 -10.47 6.10
C ALA A 138 -5.25 -11.87 6.70
N ASN A 139 -4.24 -12.63 6.23
CA ASN A 139 -3.92 -13.93 6.81
C ASN A 139 -3.44 -13.80 8.26
N THR A 140 -2.55 -12.84 8.56
CA THR A 140 -2.10 -12.62 9.95
C THR A 140 -3.23 -12.21 10.89
N ILE A 141 -4.20 -11.43 10.43
CA ILE A 141 -5.39 -11.09 11.23
C ILE A 141 -6.19 -12.35 11.54
N THR A 142 -6.40 -13.20 10.54
CA THR A 142 -7.13 -14.47 10.72
C THR A 142 -6.43 -15.37 11.73
N ASP A 143 -5.10 -15.49 11.66
CA ASP A 143 -4.31 -16.28 12.61
C ASP A 143 -4.43 -15.72 14.04
N LEU A 144 -4.34 -14.40 14.21
CA LEU A 144 -4.50 -13.74 15.51
C LEU A 144 -5.93 -13.88 16.06
N GLU A 145 -6.95 -13.93 15.21
CA GLU A 145 -8.33 -14.22 15.61
C GLU A 145 -8.47 -15.64 16.16
N ILE A 146 -7.86 -16.62 15.49
CA ILE A 146 -7.82 -18.01 15.96
C ILE A 146 -7.10 -18.10 17.32
N GLU A 147 -5.95 -17.44 17.47
CA GLU A 147 -5.22 -17.42 18.75
C GLU A 147 -6.02 -16.77 19.87
N ARG A 148 -6.67 -15.64 19.58
CA ARG A 148 -7.55 -14.94 20.54
C ARG A 148 -8.67 -15.83 21.02
N ASP A 149 -9.33 -16.55 20.12
CA ASP A 149 -10.42 -17.47 20.45
C ASP A 149 -9.91 -18.65 21.29
N LYS A 150 -8.74 -19.19 20.96
CA LYS A 150 -8.07 -20.20 21.78
C LYS A 150 -7.80 -19.70 23.20
N TYR A 151 -7.14 -18.55 23.36
CA TYR A 151 -6.87 -17.98 24.68
C TYR A 151 -8.15 -17.67 25.48
N LYS A 152 -9.22 -17.24 24.80
CA LYS A 152 -10.52 -17.04 25.44
C LYS A 152 -11.09 -18.35 25.98
N THR A 153 -11.07 -19.43 25.19
CA THR A 153 -11.54 -20.74 25.66
C THR A 153 -10.70 -21.30 26.80
N GLU A 154 -9.37 -21.11 26.77
CA GLU A 154 -8.46 -21.49 27.86
C GLU A 154 -8.77 -20.69 29.13
N ALA A 155 -8.99 -19.39 29.03
CA ALA A 155 -9.36 -18.53 30.16
C ALA A 155 -10.73 -18.92 30.75
N GLU A 156 -11.72 -19.21 29.91
CA GLU A 156 -13.03 -19.71 30.36
C GLU A 156 -12.91 -21.07 31.06
N THR A 157 -12.08 -21.98 30.53
CA THR A 157 -11.81 -23.29 31.14
C THR A 157 -11.11 -23.15 32.48
N ALA A 158 -10.08 -22.31 32.57
CA ALA A 158 -9.38 -22.03 33.82
C ALA A 158 -10.31 -21.40 34.87
N LYS A 159 -11.19 -20.49 34.45
CA LYS A 159 -12.23 -19.91 35.31
C LYS A 159 -13.22 -20.97 35.81
N ALA A 160 -13.66 -21.85 34.91
CA ALA A 160 -14.56 -22.96 35.27
C ALA A 160 -13.90 -23.92 36.27
N GLN A 161 -12.62 -24.27 36.08
CA GLN A 161 -11.85 -25.09 37.02
C GLN A 161 -11.69 -24.40 38.38
N ALA A 162 -11.41 -23.10 38.41
CA ALA A 162 -11.33 -22.34 39.66
C ALA A 162 -12.67 -22.32 40.41
N THR A 163 -13.80 -22.18 39.71
CA THR A 163 -15.15 -22.23 40.33
C THR A 163 -15.63 -23.64 40.65
N GLY A 164 -15.12 -24.67 39.95
CA GLY A 164 -15.43 -26.08 40.18
C GLY A 164 -14.66 -26.68 41.37
N SER A 165 -13.55 -26.05 41.79
CA SER A 165 -12.83 -26.40 43.01
C SER A 165 -13.56 -26.00 44.31
N ASP A 166 -14.75 -25.39 44.23
CA ASP A 166 -15.52 -24.92 45.39
C ASP A 166 -16.57 -25.90 45.95
N THR A 167 -16.50 -27.20 45.63
CA THR A 167 -17.32 -28.23 46.30
C THR A 167 -16.57 -29.13 47.27
N LYS A 168 -15.37 -28.73 47.71
CA LYS A 168 -14.83 -29.22 48.98
C LYS A 168 -14.94 -28.08 49.99
N ARG A 169 -16.13 -27.95 50.58
CA ARG A 169 -16.39 -27.10 51.74
C ARG A 169 -15.31 -27.39 52.80
N LEU A 170 -14.28 -26.56 52.84
CA LEU A 170 -13.52 -26.34 54.06
C LEU A 170 -14.55 -25.85 55.09
N PRO A 171 -14.54 -26.40 56.32
CA PRO A 171 -15.46 -25.94 57.35
C PRO A 171 -15.33 -24.42 57.48
N SER A 172 -16.40 -23.71 57.11
CA SER A 172 -16.48 -22.26 57.13
C SER A 172 -16.45 -21.79 58.57
N ASN A 173 -15.24 -21.63 59.08
CA ASN A 173 -14.93 -20.95 60.33
C ASN A 173 -13.81 -19.94 60.11
N VAL A 174 -13.78 -19.32 58.93
CA VAL A 174 -12.83 -18.25 58.61
C VAL A 174 -13.62 -17.10 58.00
N ASP A 175 -13.46 -15.92 58.59
CA ASP A 175 -13.93 -14.60 58.16
C ASP A 175 -13.45 -14.20 56.76
N GLY A 176 -13.78 -14.98 55.72
CA GLY A 176 -13.30 -14.78 54.35
C GLY A 176 -13.71 -13.43 53.77
N GLY A 177 -14.88 -12.91 54.13
CA GLY A 177 -15.32 -11.58 53.72
C GLY A 177 -14.51 -10.44 54.36
N ALA A 178 -14.15 -10.57 55.64
CA ALA A 178 -13.34 -9.57 56.33
C ALA A 178 -11.85 -9.67 55.94
N ALA A 179 -11.34 -10.89 55.73
CA ALA A 179 -9.98 -11.12 55.25
C ALA A 179 -9.80 -10.65 53.80
N LEU A 180 -10.78 -10.88 52.92
CA LEU A 180 -10.77 -10.37 51.55
C LEU A 180 -10.91 -8.84 51.52
N ALA A 181 -11.81 -8.26 52.32
CA ALA A 181 -11.92 -6.81 52.44
C ALA A 181 -10.62 -6.17 52.97
N LYS A 182 -9.96 -6.83 53.93
CA LYS A 182 -8.65 -6.40 54.45
C LYS A 182 -7.54 -6.54 53.40
N ALA A 183 -7.55 -7.60 52.60
CA ALA A 183 -6.59 -7.81 51.52
C ALA A 183 -6.79 -6.81 50.37
N ILE A 184 -8.04 -6.51 50.00
CA ILE A 184 -8.36 -5.48 48.99
C ILE A 184 -8.00 -4.09 49.52
N ALA A 185 -8.26 -3.81 50.80
CA ALA A 185 -7.86 -2.55 51.43
C ALA A 185 -6.33 -2.41 51.50
N ALA A 186 -5.61 -3.49 51.82
CA ALA A 186 -4.14 -3.51 51.81
C ALA A 186 -3.58 -3.30 50.39
N ALA A 187 -4.09 -4.03 49.40
CA ALA A 187 -3.68 -3.88 48.00
C ALA A 187 -4.02 -2.48 47.42
N ASN A 188 -5.10 -1.85 47.87
CA ASN A 188 -5.41 -0.46 47.49
C ASN A 188 -4.58 0.57 48.25
N ALA A 189 -4.06 0.25 49.44
CA ALA A 189 -3.17 1.11 50.20
C ALA A 189 -1.73 1.09 49.64
N GLU A 190 -1.31 0.00 49.00
CA GLU A 190 -0.01 -0.12 48.32
C GLU A 190 0.06 0.66 46.99
N LYS A 191 -1.08 1.04 46.42
CA LYS A 191 -1.12 1.84 45.19
C LYS A 191 -0.66 3.27 45.46
N GLN A 192 0.11 3.81 44.52
CA GLN A 192 0.54 5.21 44.52
C GLN A 192 -0.68 6.13 44.60
N ALA A 193 -0.66 7.05 45.56
CA ALA A 193 -1.74 8.00 45.79
C ALA A 193 -1.59 9.20 44.84
N ILE A 194 -2.65 9.53 44.11
CA ILE A 194 -2.70 10.65 43.16
C ILE A 194 -3.88 11.56 43.46
N TYR A 195 -3.74 12.85 43.18
CA TYR A 195 -4.80 13.85 43.35
C TYR A 195 -4.90 14.78 42.13
N ASN A 196 -5.97 15.57 42.07
CA ASN A 196 -6.24 16.53 40.97
C ASN A 196 -6.20 15.89 39.56
N VAL A 197 -6.98 14.81 39.38
CA VAL A 197 -7.05 14.09 38.11
C VAL A 197 -7.84 14.89 37.06
N VAL A 198 -7.20 15.22 35.95
CA VAL A 198 -7.81 15.86 34.77
C VAL A 198 -7.80 14.88 33.61
N GLU A 199 -8.98 14.54 33.09
CA GLU A 199 -9.15 13.61 31.98
C GLU A 199 -9.25 14.38 30.66
N SER A 200 -8.45 13.98 29.66
CA SER A 200 -8.41 14.57 28.32
C SER A 200 -8.36 13.47 27.26
N GLY A 201 -9.53 12.96 26.87
CA GLY A 201 -9.65 11.89 25.87
C GLY A 201 -9.07 10.57 26.39
N MET A 202 -8.10 10.00 25.67
CA MET A 202 -7.43 8.74 26.05
C MET A 202 -6.40 8.91 27.17
N HIS A 203 -6.00 10.15 27.48
CA HIS A 203 -4.98 10.47 28.46
C HIS A 203 -5.59 11.14 29.69
N SER A 204 -4.98 10.91 30.83
CA SER A 204 -5.29 11.53 32.12
C SER A 204 -4.00 12.08 32.71
N THR A 205 -4.10 13.25 33.33
CA THR A 205 -3.01 13.86 34.09
C THR A 205 -3.42 13.95 35.55
N ALA A 206 -2.51 13.69 36.48
CA ALA A 206 -2.73 13.82 37.92
C ALA A 206 -1.44 14.26 38.61
N LEU A 207 -1.51 14.64 39.88
CA LEU A 207 -0.35 14.94 40.71
C LEU A 207 -0.12 13.81 41.72
N ASP A 208 1.13 13.43 41.96
CA ASP A 208 1.49 12.52 43.05
C ASP A 208 1.20 13.17 44.41
N ALA A 209 0.49 12.45 45.28
CA ALA A 209 0.16 12.94 46.62
C ALA A 209 1.38 13.12 47.54
N LEU A 210 2.51 12.45 47.29
CA LEU A 210 3.75 12.53 48.09
C LEU A 210 4.74 13.57 47.56
N THR A 211 4.92 13.63 46.24
CA THR A 211 5.99 14.42 45.59
C THR A 211 5.48 15.67 44.88
N ASP A 212 4.17 15.78 44.65
CA ASP A 212 3.55 16.86 43.86
C ASP A 212 4.00 16.90 42.39
N GLU A 213 4.55 15.79 41.89
CA GLU A 213 5.00 15.68 40.50
C GLU A 213 3.84 15.31 39.56
N PRO A 214 3.80 15.87 38.33
CA PRO A 214 2.78 15.52 37.35
C PRO A 214 3.01 14.12 36.78
N ILE A 215 1.96 13.31 36.81
CA ILE A 215 1.89 11.97 36.25
C ILE A 215 0.92 11.99 35.08
N GLU A 216 1.39 11.57 33.91
CA GLU A 216 0.54 11.32 32.74
C GLU A 216 0.33 9.81 32.57
N PHE A 217 -0.92 9.39 32.38
CA PHE A 217 -1.28 7.99 32.18
C PHE A 217 -2.49 7.86 31.26
N LEU A 218 -2.60 6.73 30.55
CA LEU A 218 -3.83 6.44 29.80
C LEU A 218 -5.00 6.23 30.76
N THR A 219 -6.19 6.76 30.44
CA THR A 219 -7.38 6.73 31.31
C THR A 219 -7.74 5.30 31.76
N ILE A 220 -7.48 4.29 30.93
CA ILE A 220 -7.66 2.86 31.27
C ILE A 220 -6.81 2.39 32.46
N TYR A 221 -5.69 3.07 32.75
CA TYR A 221 -4.78 2.74 33.85
C TYR A 221 -5.10 3.46 35.15
N LYS A 222 -6.18 4.25 35.22
CA LYS A 222 -6.62 4.92 36.47
C LYS A 222 -6.75 3.96 37.66
N GLY A 223 -7.16 2.70 37.43
CA GLY A 223 -7.29 1.67 38.47
C GLY A 223 -5.97 1.21 39.13
N LYS A 224 -4.81 1.58 38.56
CA LYS A 224 -3.48 1.36 39.14
C LYS A 224 -3.14 2.34 40.26
N TYR A 225 -3.86 3.46 40.34
CA TYR A 225 -3.61 4.52 41.30
C TYR A 225 -4.73 4.60 42.34
N ARG A 226 -4.40 5.12 43.52
CA ARG A 226 -5.36 5.48 44.56
C ARG A 226 -5.68 6.96 44.41
N VAL A 227 -6.90 7.31 44.01
CA VAL A 227 -7.31 8.72 43.93
C VAL A 227 -7.63 9.21 45.34
N VAL A 228 -6.89 10.22 45.80
CA VAL A 228 -7.06 10.87 47.11
C VAL A 228 -7.52 12.32 46.93
N THR A 229 -8.11 12.89 47.96
CA THR A 229 -8.50 14.30 47.93
C THR A 229 -7.26 15.21 48.09
N PRO A 230 -7.32 16.48 47.65
CA PRO A 230 -6.22 17.43 47.87
C PRO A 230 -5.87 17.62 49.36
N GLU A 231 -6.87 17.53 50.24
CA GLU A 231 -6.68 17.62 51.69
C GLU A 231 -5.94 16.41 52.27
N GLU A 232 -6.17 15.22 51.72
CA GLU A 232 -5.44 14.01 52.09
C GLU A 232 -4.01 14.02 51.52
N ALA A 233 -3.81 14.52 50.31
CA ALA A 233 -2.49 14.71 49.71
C ALA A 233 -1.60 15.64 50.57
N ALA A 234 -2.15 16.74 51.07
CA ALA A 234 -1.43 17.64 51.97
C ALA A 234 -0.91 16.91 53.24
N ARG A 235 -1.69 15.95 53.78
CA ARG A 235 -1.25 15.15 54.93
C ARG A 235 -0.10 14.21 54.62
N PHE A 236 -0.09 13.58 53.44
CA PHE A 236 1.04 12.74 52.99
C PHE A 236 2.33 13.57 52.87
N GLN A 237 2.22 14.81 52.39
CA GLN A 237 3.36 15.73 52.28
C GLN A 237 3.86 16.21 53.64
N GLU A 238 2.95 16.51 54.57
CA GLU A 238 3.29 16.88 55.96
C GLU A 238 3.95 15.72 56.71
N GLU A 239 3.42 14.51 56.55
CA GLU A 239 3.97 13.30 57.17
C GLU A 239 5.37 12.99 56.64
N ARG A 240 5.58 13.08 55.32
CA ARG A 240 6.92 12.94 54.72
C ARG A 240 7.89 14.00 55.24
N LYS A 241 7.50 15.28 55.27
CA LYS A 241 8.35 16.35 55.83
C LYS A 241 8.68 16.11 57.31
N SER A 242 7.74 15.56 58.08
CA SER A 242 7.98 15.20 59.47
C SER A 242 8.89 13.98 59.64
N GLN A 243 8.82 12.99 58.74
CA GLN A 243 9.72 11.84 58.71
C GLN A 243 11.13 12.23 58.25
N GLU A 244 11.25 13.09 57.24
CA GLU A 244 12.54 13.65 56.80
C GLU A 244 13.17 14.49 57.93
N ALA A 245 12.38 15.27 58.66
CA ALA A 245 12.85 16.01 59.83
C ALA A 245 13.27 15.08 60.99
N ALA A 246 12.52 14.01 61.26
CA ALA A 246 12.85 13.03 62.29
C ALA A 246 14.07 12.16 61.92
N ALA A 247 14.23 11.80 60.64
CA ALA A 247 15.40 11.09 60.15
C ALA A 247 16.66 11.97 60.14
N ALA A 248 16.50 13.29 59.95
CA ALA A 248 17.58 14.26 60.09
C ALA A 248 18.00 14.52 61.56
N GLU A 249 17.17 14.12 62.54
CA GLU A 249 17.46 14.26 63.98
C GLU A 249 18.12 13.02 64.61
N VAL A 250 18.41 11.95 63.86
CA VAL A 250 19.21 10.81 64.37
C VAL A 250 20.70 11.19 64.32
N PRO A 251 21.38 11.38 65.47
CA PRO A 251 22.81 11.63 65.46
C PRO A 251 23.54 10.37 64.98
N ALA A 252 24.45 10.57 64.02
CA ALA A 252 25.38 9.55 63.57
C ALA A 252 26.21 9.03 64.77
N SER A 253 25.82 7.88 65.31
CA SER A 253 26.69 7.08 66.17
C SER A 253 27.34 5.99 65.35
N ASP A 254 28.58 6.31 65.00
CA ASP A 254 29.65 5.48 64.49
C ASP A 254 29.79 4.16 65.30
N SER A 255 29.61 3.02 64.63
CA SER A 255 30.18 1.74 65.08
C SER A 255 30.54 0.88 63.86
N VAL A 256 31.82 0.94 63.54
CA VAL A 256 32.57 0.03 62.69
C VAL A 256 32.44 -1.43 63.16
N VAL A 257 32.05 -2.34 62.26
CA VAL A 257 32.51 -3.74 62.24
C VAL A 257 32.71 -4.18 60.79
N GLU A 258 33.91 -4.71 60.54
CA GLU A 258 34.48 -5.22 59.28
C GLU A 258 33.86 -6.53 58.77
N GLU A 259 34.25 -6.87 57.52
CA GLU A 259 34.20 -8.16 56.82
C GLU A 259 32.82 -8.60 56.31
N SER A 260 32.52 -8.62 55.01
CA SER A 260 33.23 -9.42 54.00
C SER A 260 32.92 -8.89 52.59
N SER A 261 33.95 -8.47 51.85
CA SER A 261 33.84 -8.15 50.43
C SER A 261 33.90 -9.44 49.60
N GLU A 262 32.76 -10.12 49.45
CA GLU A 262 32.57 -11.09 48.37
C GLU A 262 32.17 -10.35 47.08
N SER A 263 33.10 -10.40 46.13
CA SER A 263 32.93 -9.99 44.74
C SER A 263 31.73 -10.70 44.09
N LEU A 264 30.69 -9.94 43.72
CA LEU A 264 29.71 -10.36 42.73
C LEU A 264 29.75 -9.38 41.57
N ALA A 265 30.46 -9.80 40.52
CA ALA A 265 30.47 -9.16 39.22
C ALA A 265 29.04 -9.09 38.64
N PRO A 266 28.73 -8.07 37.81
CA PRO A 266 27.46 -8.00 37.10
C PRO A 266 27.27 -9.25 36.22
N PRO A 267 26.04 -9.81 36.10
CA PRO A 267 25.81 -10.98 35.27
C PRO A 267 26.18 -10.68 33.81
N GLU A 268 27.08 -11.49 33.25
CA GLU A 268 27.39 -11.49 31.82
C GLU A 268 26.14 -11.91 31.04
N VAL A 269 25.74 -11.05 30.11
CA VAL A 269 24.71 -11.33 29.11
C VAL A 269 25.27 -12.40 28.17
N PRO A 270 24.57 -13.51 27.88
CA PRO A 270 25.04 -14.48 26.91
C PRO A 270 25.19 -13.80 25.54
N GLN A 271 26.43 -13.61 25.10
CA GLN A 271 26.71 -13.27 23.72
C GLN A 271 26.28 -14.46 22.86
N PHE A 272 25.41 -14.21 21.88
CA PHE A 272 25.06 -15.18 20.86
C PHE A 272 26.35 -15.61 20.14
N GLN A 273 26.74 -16.87 20.36
CA GLN A 273 27.81 -17.51 19.60
C GLN A 273 27.24 -17.86 18.23
N TYR A 274 27.77 -17.22 17.19
CA TYR A 274 27.68 -17.71 15.82
C TYR A 274 28.77 -18.76 15.66
N ASP A 275 28.41 -20.04 15.70
CA ASP A 275 29.30 -21.10 15.22
C ASP A 275 29.25 -21.09 13.69
N GLU A 276 30.15 -20.31 13.12
CA GLU A 276 30.59 -20.45 11.74
C GLU A 276 31.66 -21.54 11.71
N THR A 277 31.30 -22.74 11.27
CA THR A 277 32.05 -23.62 10.35
C THR A 277 31.55 -25.06 10.49
N THR A 278 31.01 -25.64 9.42
CA THR A 278 31.71 -26.66 8.59
C THR A 278 30.76 -27.09 7.46
N ASP A 279 31.33 -27.18 6.26
CA ASP A 279 30.72 -27.62 5.00
C ASP A 279 29.84 -28.88 5.08
N ALA A 280 28.64 -28.84 4.48
CA ALA A 280 28.07 -29.95 3.72
C ALA A 280 26.79 -29.51 2.95
N GLN A 281 26.91 -29.49 1.63
CA GLN A 281 25.91 -29.78 0.58
C GLN A 281 24.39 -29.81 0.95
N PRO A 282 23.52 -29.10 0.20
CA PRO A 282 22.10 -29.41 0.20
C PRO A 282 21.84 -30.55 -0.80
N THR A 283 21.85 -31.80 -0.34
CA THR A 283 21.21 -32.91 -1.07
C THR A 283 19.79 -33.09 -0.56
N ASP A 284 18.86 -32.68 -1.40
CA ASP A 284 17.72 -33.45 -1.90
C ASP A 284 17.01 -34.44 -0.94
N GLY A 285 15.70 -34.25 -0.78
CA GLY A 285 14.88 -35.06 0.12
C GLY A 285 13.39 -34.75 0.11
N LEU A 286 12.78 -34.77 -1.08
CA LEU A 286 11.42 -35.29 -1.36
C LEU A 286 10.23 -34.85 -0.49
N ALA A 287 9.34 -34.07 -1.11
CA ALA A 287 7.91 -34.38 -1.10
C ALA A 287 7.25 -33.91 -2.41
N GLU A 288 7.34 -34.74 -3.44
CA GLU A 288 6.41 -34.72 -4.56
C GLU A 288 5.01 -35.11 -4.03
N GLY A 289 4.09 -34.16 -4.08
CA GLY A 289 2.67 -34.35 -3.80
C GLY A 289 1.83 -33.92 -4.98
N ASN A 290 1.67 -34.82 -5.95
CA ASN A 290 0.65 -34.73 -6.98
C ASN A 290 -0.74 -34.90 -6.34
N MET A 291 -1.51 -33.82 -6.22
CA MET A 291 -2.95 -33.83 -5.99
C MET A 291 -3.57 -32.80 -6.93
N GLY A 292 -3.86 -33.25 -8.14
CA GLY A 292 -4.93 -32.66 -8.91
C GLY A 292 -6.23 -32.89 -8.15
N GLU A 293 -6.83 -31.82 -7.65
CA GLU A 293 -8.25 -31.80 -7.31
C GLU A 293 -8.79 -30.44 -7.72
N GLN A 294 -9.54 -30.45 -8.82
CA GLN A 294 -10.40 -29.35 -9.23
C GLN A 294 -11.40 -29.08 -8.10
N THR A 295 -11.25 -27.97 -7.40
CA THR A 295 -12.41 -27.32 -6.78
C THR A 295 -13.12 -26.51 -7.85
N GLU A 296 -14.05 -27.18 -8.53
CA GLU A 296 -15.16 -26.51 -9.18
C GLU A 296 -15.87 -25.59 -8.16
N GLY A 297 -16.10 -24.35 -8.57
CA GLY A 297 -17.24 -23.58 -8.08
C GLY A 297 -16.96 -22.55 -6.99
N THR A 298 -16.34 -21.43 -7.35
CA THR A 298 -17.03 -20.13 -7.24
C THR A 298 -16.43 -19.18 -8.27
N ALA A 299 -17.10 -19.03 -9.42
CA ALA A 299 -16.79 -17.94 -10.34
C ALA A 299 -17.05 -16.62 -9.61
N VAL A 300 -15.99 -15.92 -9.20
CA VAL A 300 -16.12 -14.51 -8.81
C VAL A 300 -16.56 -13.79 -10.07
N ALA A 301 -17.82 -13.34 -10.09
CA ALA A 301 -18.38 -12.63 -11.22
C ALA A 301 -17.46 -11.43 -11.55
N PRO A 302 -17.16 -11.18 -12.84
CA PRO A 302 -16.43 -9.97 -13.21
C PRO A 302 -17.22 -8.76 -12.72
N VAL A 303 -16.56 -7.85 -12.00
CA VAL A 303 -17.14 -6.62 -11.49
C VAL A 303 -17.88 -5.92 -12.63
N THR A 304 -19.18 -5.74 -12.44
CA THR A 304 -20.02 -5.14 -13.47
C THR A 304 -19.66 -3.67 -13.64
N ARG A 305 -19.89 -3.11 -14.83
CA ARG A 305 -19.65 -1.69 -15.10
C ARG A 305 -20.42 -0.78 -14.14
N GLU A 306 -21.59 -1.23 -13.69
CA GLU A 306 -22.43 -0.54 -12.71
C GLU A 306 -21.80 -0.52 -11.32
N GLU A 307 -21.21 -1.64 -10.87
CA GLU A 307 -20.48 -1.69 -9.60
C GLU A 307 -19.23 -0.81 -9.62
N PHE A 308 -18.53 -0.75 -10.76
CA PHE A 308 -17.37 0.12 -10.93
C PHE A 308 -17.75 1.61 -10.90
N GLU A 309 -18.84 2.00 -11.57
CA GLU A 309 -19.34 3.39 -11.54
C GLU A 309 -19.89 3.78 -10.16
N ALA A 310 -20.56 2.85 -9.46
CA ALA A 310 -21.01 3.07 -8.09
C ALA A 310 -19.84 3.27 -7.12
N LEU A 311 -18.74 2.52 -7.30
CA LEU A 311 -17.54 2.67 -6.50
C LEU A 311 -16.85 4.02 -6.77
N LYS A 312 -16.75 4.41 -8.05
CA LYS A 312 -16.22 5.71 -8.45
C LYS A 312 -17.02 6.87 -7.84
N ALA A 313 -18.35 6.83 -7.94
CA ALA A 313 -19.22 7.83 -7.34
C ALA A 313 -19.18 7.86 -5.80
N ARG A 314 -18.73 6.78 -5.15
CA ARG A 314 -18.53 6.74 -3.69
C ARG A 314 -17.19 7.35 -3.30
N VAL A 315 -16.15 7.10 -4.09
CA VAL A 315 -14.83 7.71 -3.90
C VAL A 315 -14.88 9.21 -4.15
N ASP A 316 -15.52 9.66 -5.24
CA ASP A 316 -15.69 11.09 -5.54
C ASP A 316 -16.44 11.85 -4.42
N ARG A 317 -17.38 11.17 -3.73
CA ARG A 317 -18.08 11.74 -2.55
C ARG A 317 -17.20 11.83 -1.30
N MET A 318 -16.32 10.85 -1.09
CA MET A 318 -15.37 10.89 0.02
C MET A 318 -14.28 11.95 -0.20
N GLU A 319 -13.82 12.12 -1.44
CA GLU A 319 -12.78 13.09 -1.79
C GLU A 319 -13.31 14.54 -1.84
N SER A 320 -14.58 14.74 -2.19
CA SER A 320 -15.22 16.08 -2.16
C SER A 320 -15.62 16.56 -0.76
N GLY A 321 -15.29 15.81 0.30
CA GLY A 321 -15.61 16.17 1.68
C GLY A 321 -17.10 16.14 2.01
N GLN A 322 -17.93 15.60 1.13
CA GLN A 322 -19.34 15.28 1.41
C GLN A 322 -19.44 13.90 2.04
N ALA A 323 -18.85 13.73 3.22
CA ALA A 323 -19.27 12.68 4.13
C ALA A 323 -20.67 13.04 4.64
N ALA A 324 -21.63 12.15 4.40
CA ALA A 324 -23.03 12.31 4.76
C ALA A 324 -23.21 12.78 6.22
N ALA A 325 -23.96 13.88 6.39
CA ALA A 325 -24.80 14.09 7.55
C ALA A 325 -26.02 13.16 7.47
#